data_AF-A0A357Z308-F1
#
_entry.id   AF-A0A357Z308-F1
#
_cell.length_a   1.000
_cell.length_b   1.000
_cell.length_c   1.000
_cell.angle_alpha   90.00
_cell.angle_beta   90.00
_cell.angle_gamma   90.00
#
_symmetry.space_group_name_H-M   'P 1'
#
loop_
_entity.id
_entity.type
_entity.pdbx_description
1 polymer ?
#
loop_
_entity_poly.entity_id
_entity_poly.type
_entity_poly.pdbx_seq_one_letter_code
_entity_poly.pdbx_strand_id
1 'polypeptide(L)'
;AEDNEKRVAFFGQFGWQAKSEPVGTGEVAIPEKFDDVYTKYNNIQKEQGLDLEPYAGKTCQKWVYEITNYPGQKTMRGTLLVYGGRVVGGDLSTPALDGFMTGFEGQKASRDYSANEPTLARDAKGSLAPQTSSAPASSAPKKEKPASSAVPANAWPTD
;
A
#
# COMPACT_ATOMS: atom_id res chain seq x y z
N ALA A 1 5.81 22.09 1.02
CA ALA A 1 4.35 22.18 1.09
C ALA A 1 3.90 22.16 2.54
N GLU A 2 4.25 23.18 3.33
CA GLU A 2 3.66 23.40 4.65
C GLU A 2 2.19 23.84 4.52
N ASP A 3 1.89 24.60 3.46
CA ASP A 3 0.55 25.05 3.12
C ASP A 3 -0.29 23.97 2.45
N ASN A 4 -1.55 23.89 2.87
CA ASN A 4 -2.55 22.98 2.33
C ASN A 4 -2.76 23.17 0.82
N GLU A 5 -2.86 24.42 0.36
CA GLU A 5 -3.05 24.73 -1.06
C GLU A 5 -1.88 24.24 -1.93
N LYS A 6 -0.64 24.35 -1.43
CA LYS A 6 0.54 23.81 -2.11
C LYS A 6 0.51 22.29 -2.21
N ARG A 7 -0.03 21.61 -1.19
CA ARG A 7 -0.21 20.14 -1.21
C ARG A 7 -1.25 19.72 -2.23
N VAL A 8 -2.39 20.41 -2.29
CA VAL A 8 -3.43 20.16 -3.31
C VAL A 8 -2.90 20.47 -4.71
N ALA A 9 -2.22 21.60 -4.89
CA ALA A 9 -1.63 21.99 -6.18
C ALA A 9 -0.57 20.99 -6.66
N PHE A 10 0.18 20.35 -5.76
CA PHE A 10 1.16 19.32 -6.11
C PHE A 10 0.52 18.18 -6.90
N PHE A 11 -0.63 17.67 -6.46
CA PHE A 11 -1.38 16.64 -7.20
C PHE A 11 -1.82 17.14 -8.59
N GLY A 12 -2.20 18.41 -8.69
CA GLY A 12 -2.59 19.03 -9.96
C GLY A 12 -1.48 19.06 -11.00
N GLN A 13 -0.20 19.06 -10.60
CA GLN A 13 0.94 18.98 -11.53
C GLN A 13 0.97 17.67 -12.32
N PHE A 14 0.34 16.61 -11.77
CA PHE A 14 0.20 15.30 -12.39
C PHE A 14 -1.20 15.09 -12.99
N GLY A 15 -2.03 16.14 -13.06
CA GLY A 15 -3.39 16.08 -13.60
C GLY A 15 -4.45 15.55 -12.63
N TRP A 16 -4.13 15.39 -11.34
CA TRP A 16 -5.09 14.90 -10.34
C TRP A 16 -5.86 16.04 -9.65
N GLN A 17 -7.12 15.78 -9.38
CA GLN A 17 -8.00 16.64 -8.60
C GLN A 17 -8.11 16.10 -7.18
N ALA A 18 -7.41 16.74 -6.25
CA ALA A 18 -7.53 16.46 -4.83
C ALA A 18 -8.59 17.36 -4.19
N LYS A 19 -9.38 16.82 -3.25
CA LYS A 19 -10.24 17.66 -2.39
C LYS A 19 -9.38 18.66 -1.60
N SER A 20 -9.94 19.83 -1.32
CA SER A 20 -9.23 20.89 -0.59
C SER A 20 -8.82 20.45 0.81
N GLU A 21 -9.63 19.64 1.50
CA GLU A 21 -9.35 19.19 2.85
C GLU A 21 -8.70 17.80 2.87
N PRO A 22 -7.61 17.62 3.64
CA PRO A 22 -7.05 16.30 3.84
C PRO A 22 -8.04 15.43 4.63
N VAL A 23 -8.22 14.20 4.19
CA VAL A 23 -9.02 13.18 4.87
C VAL A 23 -8.25 12.47 5.97
N GLY A 24 -6.93 12.66 6.03
CA GLY A 24 -6.07 12.09 7.06
C GLY A 24 -4.75 12.86 7.16
N THR A 25 -4.30 13.05 8.38
CA THR A 25 -3.04 13.74 8.70
C THR A 25 -2.33 12.95 9.78
N GLY A 26 -1.00 12.90 9.73
CA GLY A 26 -0.24 12.27 10.81
C GLY A 26 1.25 12.38 10.57
N GLU A 27 2.01 11.56 11.30
CA GLU A 27 3.45 11.45 11.15
C GLU A 27 3.80 10.01 10.79
N VAL A 28 4.84 9.85 9.97
CA VAL A 28 5.41 8.55 9.64
C VAL A 28 6.91 8.59 9.91
N ALA A 29 7.40 7.62 10.67
CA ALA A 29 8.82 7.41 10.85
C ALA A 29 9.33 6.57 9.69
N ILE A 30 10.28 7.10 8.93
CA ILE A 30 11.01 6.34 7.93
C ILE A 30 12.03 5.50 8.70
N PRO A 31 12.04 4.16 8.53
CA PRO A 31 12.96 3.31 9.26
C PRO A 31 14.41 3.64 8.88
N GLU A 32 15.33 3.46 9.83
CA GLU A 32 16.76 3.66 9.58
C GLU A 32 17.32 2.63 8.59
N LYS A 33 16.74 1.43 8.58
CA LYS A 33 17.06 0.34 7.64
C LYS A 33 15.81 -0.04 6.88
N PHE A 34 15.90 -0.08 5.56
CA PHE A 34 14.76 -0.41 4.73
C PHE A 34 14.64 -1.93 4.67
N ASP A 35 13.49 -2.43 5.09
CA ASP A 35 13.07 -3.79 4.85
C ASP A 35 12.57 -3.93 3.40
N ASP A 36 12.13 -5.13 3.01
CA ASP A 36 11.59 -5.36 1.67
C ASP A 36 10.41 -4.44 1.33
N VAL A 37 9.61 -4.08 2.34
CA VAL A 37 8.43 -3.22 2.20
C VAL A 37 8.84 -1.79 1.88
N TYR A 38 9.72 -1.19 2.70
CA TYR A 38 10.22 0.15 2.43
C TYR A 38 11.12 0.21 1.21
N THR A 39 11.86 -0.86 0.89
CA THR A 39 12.66 -0.95 -0.34
C THR A 39 11.76 -0.87 -1.57
N LYS A 40 10.68 -1.67 -1.62
CA LYS A 40 9.69 -1.62 -2.71
C LYS A 40 8.97 -0.27 -2.77
N TYR A 41 8.57 0.27 -1.62
CA TYR A 41 7.95 1.59 -1.57
C TYR A 41 8.90 2.67 -2.11
N ASN A 42 10.18 2.63 -1.72
CA ASN A 42 11.18 3.59 -2.18
C ASN A 42 11.47 3.49 -3.67
N ASN A 43 11.38 2.29 -4.27
CA ASN A 43 11.52 2.14 -5.72
C ASN A 43 10.44 2.95 -6.46
N ILE A 44 9.19 2.90 -6.00
CA ILE A 44 8.09 3.74 -6.55
C ILE A 44 8.43 5.23 -6.37
N GLN A 45 9.05 5.61 -5.25
CA GLN A 45 9.46 7.01 -5.02
C GLN A 45 10.56 7.44 -6.00
N LYS A 46 11.54 6.57 -6.26
CA LYS A 46 12.64 6.81 -7.20
C LYS A 46 12.16 6.97 -8.63
N GLU A 47 11.18 6.18 -9.06
CA GLU A 47 10.57 6.30 -10.39
C GLU A 47 9.93 7.66 -10.64
N GLN A 48 9.39 8.31 -9.60
CA GLN A 48 8.83 9.65 -9.66
C GLN A 48 9.85 10.77 -9.32
N GLY A 49 11.15 10.44 -9.29
CA GLY A 49 12.23 11.40 -9.04
C GLY A 49 12.37 11.84 -7.58
N LEU A 50 11.80 11.09 -6.64
CA LEU A 50 11.93 11.28 -5.20
C LEU A 50 12.84 10.19 -4.61
N ASP A 51 13.23 10.30 -3.34
CA ASP A 51 14.01 9.26 -2.66
C ASP A 51 13.88 9.40 -1.15
N LEU A 52 13.57 8.29 -0.48
CA LEU A 52 13.43 8.23 0.98
C LEU A 52 14.71 7.82 1.69
N GLU A 53 15.71 7.25 1.01
CA GLU A 53 16.98 6.84 1.63
C GLU A 53 17.69 8.00 2.37
N PRO A 54 17.74 9.24 1.84
CA PRO A 54 18.32 10.38 2.56
C PRO A 54 17.56 10.79 3.82
N TYR A 55 16.36 10.24 4.00
CA TYR A 55 15.46 10.50 5.11
C TYR A 55 15.28 9.28 6.02
N ALA A 56 16.09 8.23 5.87
CA ALA A 56 16.12 7.09 6.77
C ALA A 56 16.35 7.52 8.23
N GLY A 57 15.57 6.95 9.15
CA GLY A 57 15.58 7.31 10.58
C GLY A 57 14.88 8.62 10.92
N LYS A 58 14.28 9.33 9.94
CA LYS A 58 13.60 10.61 10.16
C LYS A 58 12.09 10.46 10.17
N THR A 59 11.42 11.36 10.90
CA THR A 59 9.96 11.46 10.92
C THR A 59 9.50 12.52 9.93
N CYS A 60 8.55 12.15 9.06
CA CYS A 60 7.93 13.03 8.07
C CYS A 60 6.45 13.23 8.38
N GLN A 61 5.89 14.37 7.96
CA GLN A 61 4.46 14.62 8.02
C GLN A 61 3.76 13.91 6.86
N LYS A 62 2.70 13.17 7.16
CA LYS A 62 1.86 12.47 6.20
C LYS A 62 0.55 13.23 6.02
N TRP A 63 0.18 13.49 4.77
CA TRP A 63 -1.07 14.12 4.39
C TRP A 63 -1.78 13.24 3.37
N VAL A 64 -3.04 12.91 3.63
CA VAL A 64 -3.86 12.05 2.77
C VAL A 64 -5.04 12.87 2.27
N TYR A 65 -5.21 12.91 0.96
CA TYR A 65 -6.29 13.61 0.27
C TYR A 65 -7.14 12.63 -0.51
N GLU A 66 -8.39 13.01 -0.78
CA GLU A 66 -9.24 12.26 -1.70
C GLU A 66 -9.02 12.75 -3.14
N ILE A 67 -8.75 11.82 -4.06
CA ILE A 67 -8.63 12.09 -5.49
C ILE A 67 -9.95 11.74 -6.18
N THR A 68 -10.51 12.69 -6.91
CA THR A 68 -11.89 12.61 -7.43
C THR A 68 -11.98 12.29 -8.92
N ASN A 69 -10.87 12.38 -9.66
CA ASN A 69 -10.84 12.23 -11.12
C ASN A 69 -10.05 11.01 -11.61
N TYR A 70 -9.78 10.03 -10.74
CA TYR A 70 -9.09 8.82 -11.16
C TYR A 70 -10.01 7.93 -12.01
N PRO A 71 -9.61 7.52 -13.24
CA PRO A 71 -10.48 6.80 -14.15
C PRO A 71 -10.84 5.41 -13.61
N GLY A 72 -12.13 5.09 -13.60
CA GLY A 72 -12.64 3.77 -13.20
C GLY A 72 -12.60 3.48 -11.69
N GLN A 73 -12.10 4.41 -10.86
CA GLN A 73 -12.06 4.24 -9.40
C GLN A 73 -12.86 5.34 -8.71
N LYS A 74 -13.81 4.94 -7.85
CA LYS A 74 -14.68 5.89 -7.12
C LYS A 74 -13.98 6.51 -5.91
N THR A 75 -13.04 5.79 -5.31
CA THR A 75 -12.39 6.22 -4.07
C THR A 75 -10.89 6.03 -4.18
N MET A 76 -10.19 7.11 -4.51
CA MET A 76 -8.73 7.14 -4.51
C MET A 76 -8.21 8.07 -3.42
N ARG A 77 -7.08 7.68 -2.83
CA ARG A 77 -6.33 8.46 -1.86
C ARG A 77 -5.01 8.90 -2.48
N GLY A 78 -4.71 10.18 -2.35
CA GLY A 78 -3.39 10.73 -2.67
C GLY A 78 -2.67 11.01 -1.37
N THR A 79 -1.53 10.35 -1.16
CA THR A 79 -0.71 10.57 0.04
C THR A 79 0.54 11.36 -0.30
N LEU A 80 0.88 12.32 0.55
CA LEU A 80 2.14 13.07 0.51
C LEU A 80 2.90 12.86 1.82
N LEU A 81 4.19 12.59 1.69
CA LEU A 81 5.17 12.63 2.77
C LEU A 81 5.96 13.92 2.64
N VAL A 82 5.90 14.76 3.68
CA VAL A 82 6.51 16.08 3.72
C VAL A 82 7.55 16.13 4.83
N TYR A 83 8.79 16.46 4.48
CA TYR A 83 9.88 16.66 5.42
C TYR A 83 10.54 18.01 5.18
N GLY A 84 10.73 18.80 6.24
CA GLY A 84 11.33 20.15 6.13
C GLY A 84 10.62 21.04 5.11
N GLY A 85 9.29 20.95 5.04
CA GLY A 85 8.50 21.73 4.09
C GLY A 85 8.69 21.32 2.62
N ARG A 86 9.23 20.14 2.30
CA ARG A 86 9.35 19.60 0.93
C ARG A 86 8.67 18.26 0.82
N VAL A 87 8.05 17.97 -0.33
CA VAL A 87 7.52 16.62 -0.62
C VAL A 87 8.71 15.72 -0.88
N VAL A 88 8.84 14.66 -0.09
CA VAL A 88 9.95 13.68 -0.17
C VAL A 88 9.48 12.31 -0.63
N GLY A 89 8.16 12.08 -0.67
CA GLY A 89 7.55 10.86 -1.16
C GLY A 89 6.03 10.96 -1.16
N GLY A 90 5.38 9.91 -1.63
CA GLY A 90 3.93 9.76 -1.65
C GLY A 90 3.47 8.82 -2.77
N ASP A 91 2.16 8.64 -2.85
CA ASP A 91 1.54 7.64 -3.70
C ASP A 91 0.06 7.94 -3.95
N LEU A 92 -0.50 7.27 -4.95
CA LEU A 92 -1.93 7.12 -5.17
C LEU A 92 -2.33 5.69 -4.80
N SER A 93 -3.31 5.54 -3.92
CA SER A 93 -3.78 4.24 -3.47
C SER A 93 -5.28 4.18 -3.28
N THR A 94 -5.87 3.01 -3.49
CA THR A 94 -7.25 2.73 -3.08
C THR A 94 -7.28 2.33 -1.61
N PRO A 95 -8.31 2.70 -0.84
CA PRO A 95 -8.46 2.26 0.56
C PRO A 95 -8.92 0.79 0.71
N ALA A 96 -9.21 0.10 -0.39
CA ALA A 96 -9.65 -1.31 -0.38
C ALA A 96 -8.51 -2.27 0.00
N LEU A 97 -8.84 -3.40 0.62
CA LEU A 97 -7.87 -4.43 1.01
C LEU A 97 -7.19 -5.07 -0.21
N ASP A 98 -7.97 -5.29 -1.27
CA ASP A 98 -7.57 -5.74 -2.61
C ASP A 98 -7.16 -4.58 -3.53
N GLY A 99 -6.79 -3.46 -2.91
CA GLY A 99 -6.38 -2.25 -3.56
C GLY A 99 -5.01 -2.31 -4.22
N PHE A 100 -4.66 -1.24 -4.91
CA PHE A 100 -3.32 -1.02 -5.44
C PHE A 100 -2.74 0.29 -4.93
N MET A 101 -1.42 0.40 -5.08
CA MET A 101 -0.65 1.61 -4.81
C MET A 101 0.24 1.89 -6.02
N THR A 102 0.28 3.14 -6.47
CA THR A 102 1.10 3.58 -7.61
C THR A 102 1.68 4.97 -7.36
N GLY A 103 2.68 5.37 -8.15
CA GLY A 103 3.24 6.72 -8.12
C GLY A 103 2.28 7.79 -8.67
N PHE A 104 2.70 9.05 -8.63
CA PHE A 104 1.85 10.17 -9.07
C PHE A 104 1.57 10.20 -10.57
N GLU A 105 2.31 9.49 -11.42
CA GLU A 105 1.95 9.35 -12.84
C GLU A 105 0.73 8.44 -13.08
N GLY A 106 0.14 7.87 -12.01
CA GLY A 106 -0.97 6.92 -12.10
C GLY A 106 -0.50 5.50 -12.40
N GLN A 107 -1.44 4.61 -12.68
CA GLN A 107 -1.10 3.24 -13.07
C GLN A 107 -0.79 3.25 -14.57
N LYS A 108 0.49 3.15 -14.94
CA LYS A 108 0.86 2.93 -16.34
C LYS A 108 0.27 1.57 -16.77
N ALA A 109 -0.26 1.48 -17.98
CA ALA A 109 -0.90 0.28 -18.51
C ALA A 109 0.08 -0.88 -18.80
N SER A 110 1.20 -0.96 -18.08
CA SER A 110 2.04 -2.14 -18.10
C SER A 110 1.29 -3.26 -17.39
N ARG A 111 0.97 -4.30 -18.13
CA ARG A 111 0.50 -5.60 -17.65
C ARG A 111 1.52 -6.32 -16.75
N ASP A 112 2.57 -5.61 -16.34
CA ASP A 112 3.78 -6.13 -15.71
C ASP A 112 3.76 -5.99 -14.18
N TYR A 113 2.80 -5.24 -13.60
CA TYR A 113 2.36 -5.47 -12.21
C TYR A 113 1.51 -6.74 -12.19
N SER A 114 2.18 -7.85 -12.46
CA SER A 114 1.65 -9.19 -12.58
C SER A 114 1.03 -9.65 -11.25
N ALA A 115 0.03 -10.53 -11.35
CA ALA A 115 -0.85 -11.04 -10.30
C ALA A 115 -0.15 -11.84 -9.15
N ASN A 116 1.13 -11.57 -8.90
CA ASN A 116 2.01 -12.32 -8.02
C ASN A 116 3.09 -11.47 -7.31
N GLU A 117 3.09 -10.14 -7.46
CA GLU A 117 3.88 -9.24 -6.60
C GLU A 117 3.07 -8.90 -5.33
N PRO A 118 3.65 -8.98 -4.12
CA PRO A 118 2.96 -8.55 -2.91
C PRO A 118 2.64 -7.07 -3.04
N THR A 119 1.35 -6.78 -3.09
CA THR A 119 0.82 -5.43 -3.14
C THR A 119 1.19 -4.68 -1.85
N LEU A 120 1.49 -3.39 -1.97
CA LEU A 120 1.74 -2.53 -0.81
C LEU A 120 0.40 -1.95 -0.32
N ALA A 121 0.11 -2.07 0.97
CA ALA A 121 -1.03 -1.44 1.62
C ALA A 121 -0.58 -0.36 2.59
N ARG A 122 -1.52 0.54 2.89
CA ARG A 122 -1.53 1.23 4.18
C ARG A 122 -2.54 0.58 5.10
N ASP A 123 -2.15 0.31 6.34
CA ASP A 123 -3.08 -0.12 7.38
C ASP A 123 -3.98 1.05 7.83
N ALA A 124 -4.93 0.79 8.74
CA ALA A 124 -5.86 1.81 9.23
C ALA A 124 -5.18 3.04 9.87
N LYS A 125 -3.95 2.89 10.40
CA LYS A 125 -3.11 3.98 10.92
C LYS A 125 -2.31 4.69 9.82
N GLY A 126 -2.34 4.14 8.61
CA GLY A 126 -1.64 4.63 7.44
C GLY A 126 -0.12 4.39 7.48
N SER A 127 0.35 3.40 8.21
CA SER A 127 1.71 2.88 8.06
C SER A 127 1.77 1.94 6.86
N LEU A 128 2.95 1.86 6.24
CA LEU A 128 3.17 0.91 5.15
C LEU A 128 3.19 -0.50 5.74
N ALA A 129 2.38 -1.38 5.15
CA ALA A 129 2.33 -2.79 5.49
C ALA A 129 2.37 -3.62 4.21
N PRO A 130 3.06 -4.77 4.21
CA PRO A 130 2.91 -5.73 3.13
C PRO A 130 1.44 -6.19 3.11
N GLN A 131 0.82 -6.28 1.93
CA GLN A 131 -0.47 -6.94 1.84
C GLN A 131 -0.25 -8.44 2.07
N THR A 132 -0.61 -8.90 3.26
CA THR A 132 -0.88 -10.32 3.47
C THR A 132 -2.20 -10.63 2.79
N SER A 133 -2.14 -11.06 1.54
CA SER A 133 -3.30 -11.61 0.85
C SER A 133 -3.77 -12.85 1.61
N SER A 134 -4.74 -12.70 2.50
CA SER A 134 -5.54 -13.82 2.99
C SER A 134 -6.50 -14.25 1.89
N ALA A 135 -6.00 -14.92 0.85
CA ALA A 135 -6.81 -15.76 -0.01
C ALA A 135 -6.11 -17.11 -0.11
N PRO A 136 -6.83 -18.25 -0.01
CA PRO A 136 -6.21 -19.55 0.06
C PRO A 136 -5.41 -19.76 -1.22
N ALA A 137 -4.12 -20.07 -1.07
CA ALA A 137 -3.34 -20.60 -2.16
C ALA A 137 -4.05 -21.87 -2.64
N SER A 138 -4.67 -21.80 -3.82
CA SER A 138 -5.00 -22.98 -4.60
C SER A 138 -3.68 -23.56 -5.09
N SER A 139 -2.98 -24.22 -4.19
CA SER A 139 -1.81 -25.04 -4.43
C SER A 139 -2.12 -26.37 -3.79
N ALA A 140 -2.76 -27.24 -4.56
CA ALA A 140 -2.93 -28.64 -4.20
C ALA A 140 -1.56 -29.22 -3.78
N PRO A 141 -1.38 -29.73 -2.55
CA PRO A 141 -0.20 -30.48 -2.24
C PRO A 141 -0.37 -31.88 -2.86
N LYS A 142 0.49 -32.18 -3.84
CA LYS A 142 0.81 -33.55 -4.22
C LYS A 142 1.25 -34.31 -2.96
N LYS A 143 0.56 -35.42 -2.70
CA LYS A 143 1.00 -36.65 -2.01
C LYS A 143 2.13 -36.52 -0.99
N GLU A 144 1.80 -36.79 0.28
CA GLU A 144 2.50 -37.80 1.08
C GLU A 144 1.60 -38.27 2.25
N LYS A 145 1.31 -39.58 2.28
CA LYS A 145 0.95 -40.37 3.49
C LYS A 145 2.25 -40.50 4.33
N PRO A 146 2.26 -40.82 5.65
CA PRO A 146 1.31 -41.72 6.34
C PRO A 146 1.03 -41.40 7.83
N ALA A 147 0.29 -42.33 8.46
CA ALA A 147 0.28 -42.67 9.90
C ALA A 147 -0.37 -41.65 10.86
N SER A 148 -1.11 -42.01 11.91
CA SER A 148 -1.60 -43.27 12.47
C SER A 148 -2.61 -42.88 13.57
N SER A 149 -3.63 -43.72 13.77
CA SER A 149 -4.42 -43.94 14.99
C SER A 149 -4.84 -42.76 15.88
N ALA A 150 -6.15 -42.54 15.99
CA ALA A 150 -6.88 -42.80 17.24
C ALA A 150 -8.40 -42.62 17.02
N VAL A 151 -9.15 -43.67 17.37
CA VAL A 151 -10.61 -43.74 17.44
C VAL A 151 -11.10 -42.91 18.64
N PRO A 152 -12.37 -42.48 18.69
CA PRO A 152 -13.24 -43.21 19.62
C PRO A 152 -14.72 -43.38 19.20
N ALA A 153 -15.23 -44.51 19.69
CA ALA A 153 -16.51 -44.77 20.35
C ALA A 153 -17.86 -44.48 19.64
N ASN A 154 -18.67 -45.53 19.68
CA ASN A 154 -20.12 -45.63 19.42
C ASN A 154 -20.56 -45.77 17.96
N ALA A 155 -20.58 -47.02 17.51
CA ALA A 155 -21.61 -47.52 16.61
C ALA A 155 -21.85 -49.01 16.94
N TRP A 156 -22.85 -49.29 17.77
CA TRP A 156 -23.62 -50.52 17.58
C TRP A 156 -24.61 -50.26 16.44
N PRO A 157 -24.85 -51.27 15.61
CA PRO A 157 -26.23 -51.75 15.53
C PRO A 157 -26.33 -53.27 15.61
N THR A 158 -27.47 -53.66 16.17
CA THR A 158 -28.20 -54.92 16.05
C THR A 158 -28.20 -55.51 14.64
N ASP A 159 -27.78 -56.78 14.53
CA ASP A 159 -28.62 -57.92 14.13
C ASP A 159 -28.05 -59.20 14.76
#